data_AF-A0A8D0DVS6-F1
#
_entry.id   AF-A0A8D0DVS6-F1
#
_cell.length_a   1.000
_cell.length_b   1.000
_cell.length_c   1.000
_cell.angle_alpha   90.00
_cell.angle_beta   90.00
_cell.angle_gamma   90.00
#
_symmetry.space_group_name_H-M   'P 1'
#
loop_
_entity.id
_entity.type
_entity.pdbx_description
1 polymer ?
#
loop_
_entity_poly.entity_id
_entity_poly.type
_entity_poly.pdbx_seq_one_letter_code
_entity_poly.pdbx_strand_id
1 'polypeptide(L)'
;MLQHLELELKRESEAAEQRMSHKLQRIARELALQKAKAVTEARQEERNKIVVLLDKQEKYAWEKKQEMELAFKMSQKEFEEETEKLLKTAENVREAQLEEVINEVNRKDSEILSLTQQLEDMTAWKDSLEAEILETRAAFQKYINVTFPQLAPGQADFILPFRKISPFTDAGVDF
;
A
#
# COMPACT_ATOMS: atom_id res chain seq x y z
N MET A 1 -11.47 119.57 -23.18
CA MET A 1 -11.08 119.28 -21.79
C MET A 1 -11.77 118.01 -21.26
N LEU A 2 -13.10 117.89 -21.37
CA LEU A 2 -13.85 116.69 -20.92
C LEU A 2 -13.45 115.38 -21.63
N GLN A 3 -13.28 115.38 -22.96
CA GLN A 3 -12.91 114.18 -23.74
C GLN A 3 -11.53 113.60 -23.37
N HIS A 4 -10.60 114.43 -22.89
CA HIS A 4 -9.27 113.98 -22.45
C HIS A 4 -9.36 113.23 -21.13
N LEU A 5 -10.16 113.74 -20.19
CA LEU A 5 -10.39 113.13 -18.88
C LEU A 5 -11.12 111.78 -19.03
N GLU A 6 -12.07 111.66 -19.96
CA GLU A 6 -12.74 110.40 -20.27
C GLU A 6 -11.77 109.35 -20.85
N LEU A 7 -10.85 109.79 -21.72
CA LEU A 7 -9.82 108.92 -22.30
C LEU A 7 -8.83 108.41 -21.23
N GLU A 8 -8.42 109.28 -20.31
CA GLU A 8 -7.54 108.93 -19.20
C GLU A 8 -8.22 108.00 -18.20
N LEU A 9 -9.48 108.26 -17.85
CA LEU A 9 -10.27 107.39 -16.97
C LEU A 9 -10.42 105.98 -17.57
N LYS A 10 -10.66 105.89 -18.89
CA LYS A 10 -10.74 104.62 -19.60
C LYS A 10 -9.42 103.86 -19.59
N ARG A 11 -8.29 104.54 -19.84
CA ARG A 11 -6.95 103.93 -19.79
C ARG A 11 -6.61 103.42 -18.40
N GLU A 12 -6.94 104.17 -17.35
CA GLU A 12 -6.69 103.73 -15.97
C GLU A 12 -7.59 102.56 -15.57
N SER A 13 -8.85 102.53 -16.04
CA SER A 13 -9.75 101.39 -15.88
C SER A 13 -9.20 100.13 -16.56
N GLU A 14 -8.76 100.23 -17.81
CA GLU A 14 -8.14 99.13 -18.56
C GLU A 14 -6.85 98.65 -17.89
N ALA A 15 -6.01 99.56 -17.39
CA ALA A 15 -4.81 99.21 -16.63
C ALA A 15 -5.14 98.52 -15.29
N ALA A 16 -6.20 98.94 -14.59
CA ALA A 16 -6.67 98.29 -13.38
C ALA A 16 -7.18 96.87 -13.65
N GLU A 17 -7.93 96.66 -14.74
CA GLU A 17 -8.39 95.35 -15.19
C GLU A 17 -7.23 94.42 -15.54
N GLN A 18 -6.20 94.91 -16.24
CA GLN A 18 -5.00 94.11 -16.55
C GLN A 18 -4.26 93.70 -15.27
N ARG A 19 -4.08 94.62 -14.31
CA ARG A 19 -3.47 94.32 -13.01
C ARG A 19 -4.27 93.27 -12.25
N MET A 20 -5.60 93.38 -12.26
CA MET A 20 -6.49 92.42 -11.61
C MET A 20 -6.44 91.05 -12.30
N SER A 21 -6.50 91.02 -13.63
CA SER A 21 -6.38 89.80 -14.44
C SER A 21 -5.06 89.08 -14.17
N HIS A 22 -3.94 89.80 -14.16
CA HIS A 22 -2.64 89.22 -13.84
C HIS A 22 -2.58 88.66 -12.40
N LYS A 23 -3.14 89.38 -11.42
CA LYS A 23 -3.24 88.88 -10.03
C LYS A 23 -4.07 87.59 -9.96
N LEU A 24 -5.23 87.56 -10.63
CA LEU A 24 -6.08 86.36 -10.68
C LEU A 24 -5.38 85.20 -11.37
N GLN A 25 -4.69 85.44 -12.49
CA GLN A 25 -3.91 84.42 -13.18
C GLN A 25 -2.79 83.85 -12.32
N ARG A 26 -2.08 84.70 -11.56
CA ARG A 26 -1.03 84.26 -10.64
C ARG A 26 -1.60 83.36 -9.54
N ILE A 27 -2.71 83.77 -8.91
CA ILE A 27 -3.40 82.98 -7.88
C ILE A 27 -3.90 81.65 -8.47
N ALA A 28 -4.52 81.66 -9.65
CA ALA A 28 -5.01 80.46 -10.30
C ALA A 28 -3.88 79.47 -10.60
N ARG A 29 -2.70 79.96 -11.03
CA ARG A 29 -1.51 79.14 -11.25
C ARG A 29 -0.97 78.55 -9.95
N GLU A 30 -0.86 79.34 -8.89
CA GLU A 30 -0.41 78.88 -7.56
C GLU A 30 -1.34 77.80 -7.01
N LEU A 31 -2.66 77.99 -7.11
CA LEU A 31 -3.65 76.99 -6.70
C LEU A 31 -3.57 75.71 -7.54
N ALA A 32 -3.36 75.83 -8.86
CA ALA A 32 -3.19 74.66 -9.73
C ALA A 32 -1.95 73.85 -9.35
N LEU A 33 -0.84 74.51 -9.03
CA LEU A 33 0.40 73.85 -8.57
C LEU A 33 0.20 73.16 -7.22
N GLN A 34 -0.44 73.82 -6.26
CA GLN A 34 -0.76 73.22 -4.95
C GLN A 34 -1.68 72.01 -5.09
N LYS A 35 -2.72 72.10 -5.93
CA LYS A 35 -3.61 70.98 -6.23
C LYS A 35 -2.86 69.82 -6.86
N ALA A 36 -2.00 70.07 -7.85
CA ALA A 36 -1.20 69.03 -8.49
C ALA A 36 -0.29 68.33 -7.46
N LYS A 37 0.37 69.09 -6.58
CA LYS A 37 1.21 68.55 -5.51
C LYS A 37 0.41 67.67 -4.54
N ALA A 38 -0.71 68.16 -4.02
CA ALA A 38 -1.57 67.40 -3.10
C ALA A 38 -2.08 66.09 -3.74
N VAL A 39 -2.44 66.12 -5.02
CA VAL A 39 -2.85 64.90 -5.75
C VAL A 39 -1.69 63.92 -5.90
N THR A 40 -0.47 64.40 -6.20
CA THR A 40 0.69 63.51 -6.32
C THR A 40 1.09 62.88 -4.98
N GLU A 41 0.99 63.63 -3.89
CA GLU A 41 1.25 63.14 -2.52
C GLU A 41 0.21 62.10 -2.11
N ALA A 42 -1.09 62.38 -2.30
CA ALA A 42 -2.15 61.43 -2.02
C ALA A 42 -1.99 60.12 -2.81
N ARG A 43 -1.67 60.22 -4.11
CA ARG A 43 -1.38 59.03 -4.94
C ARG A 43 -0.15 58.26 -4.48
N GLN A 44 0.87 58.95 -3.95
CA GLN A 44 2.05 58.28 -3.42
C GLN A 44 1.75 57.55 -2.11
N GLU A 45 0.96 58.15 -1.23
CA GLU A 45 0.50 57.49 0.00
C GLU A 45 -0.34 56.24 -0.30
N GLU A 46 -1.26 56.32 -1.27
CA GLU A 46 -2.04 55.17 -1.72
C GLU A 46 -1.13 54.05 -2.24
N ARG A 47 -0.16 54.38 -3.10
CA ARG A 47 0.83 53.40 -3.59
C ARG A 47 1.61 52.76 -2.44
N ASN A 48 2.07 53.54 -1.48
CA ASN A 48 2.82 53.03 -0.32
C ASN A 48 1.95 52.07 0.51
N LYS A 49 0.67 52.38 0.73
CA LYS A 49 -0.27 51.50 1.45
C LYS A 49 -0.46 50.18 0.70
N ILE A 50 -0.62 50.22 -0.62
CA ILE A 50 -0.78 49.02 -1.45
C ILE A 50 0.46 48.11 -1.33
N VAL A 51 1.66 48.68 -1.41
CA VAL A 51 2.90 47.90 -1.29
C VAL A 51 2.98 47.17 0.06
N VAL A 52 2.67 47.86 1.16
CA VAL A 52 2.65 47.25 2.51
C VAL A 52 1.62 46.13 2.62
N LEU A 53 0.43 46.30 2.02
CA LEU A 53 -0.61 45.28 2.02
C LEU A 53 -0.22 44.05 1.19
N LEU A 54 0.43 44.26 0.05
CA LEU A 54 0.92 43.17 -0.81
C LEU A 54 2.01 42.36 -0.11
N ASP A 55 3.00 43.02 0.49
CA ASP A 55 4.06 42.34 1.26
C ASP A 55 3.49 41.50 2.41
N LYS A 56 2.50 42.05 3.13
CA LYS A 56 1.79 41.31 4.19
C LYS A 56 1.03 40.10 3.63
N GLN A 57 0.38 40.24 2.48
CA GLN A 57 -0.36 39.16 1.84
C GLN A 57 0.58 38.05 1.33
N GLU A 58 1.71 38.42 0.73
CA GLU A 58 2.73 37.47 0.28
C GLU A 58 3.32 36.69 1.45
N LYS A 59 3.65 37.37 2.54
CA LYS A 59 4.13 36.72 3.76
C LYS A 59 3.10 35.74 4.33
N TYR A 60 1.84 36.17 4.44
CA TYR A 60 0.76 35.30 4.93
C TYR A 60 0.56 34.07 4.02
N ALA A 61 0.58 34.26 2.70
CA ALA A 61 0.46 33.16 1.74
C ALA A 61 1.63 32.17 1.86
N TRP A 62 2.85 32.68 2.07
CA TRP A 62 4.03 31.85 2.29
C TRP A 62 3.92 31.04 3.59
N GLU A 63 3.54 31.67 4.70
CA GLU A 63 3.35 30.99 5.99
C GLU A 63 2.29 29.88 5.88
N LYS A 64 1.15 30.17 5.23
CA LYS A 64 0.09 29.16 5.03
C LYS A 64 0.54 28.00 4.15
N LYS A 65 1.34 28.27 3.12
CA LYS A 65 1.92 27.22 2.28
C LYS A 65 2.86 26.33 3.10
N GLN A 66 3.71 26.91 3.94
CA GLN A 66 4.62 26.15 4.81
C GLN A 66 3.86 25.30 5.83
N GLU A 67 2.83 25.85 6.48
CA GLU A 67 1.97 25.11 7.40
C GLU A 67 1.32 23.91 6.70
N MET A 68 0.77 24.11 5.49
CA MET A 68 0.13 23.03 4.73
C MET A 68 1.14 21.97 4.27
N GLU A 69 2.34 22.37 3.86
CA GLU A 69 3.40 21.45 3.47
C GLU A 69 3.87 20.59 4.65
N LEU A 70 4.00 21.19 5.84
CA LEU A 70 4.34 20.46 7.06
C LEU A 70 3.23 19.49 7.46
N ALA A 71 1.96 19.93 7.45
CA ALA A 71 0.82 19.07 7.74
C ALA A 71 0.74 17.87 6.77
N PHE A 72 0.96 18.12 5.48
CA PHE A 72 1.00 17.07 4.47
C PHE A 72 2.12 16.06 4.73
N LYS A 73 3.35 16.52 5.00
CA LYS A 73 4.49 15.64 5.32
C LYS A 73 4.24 14.79 6.57
N MET A 74 3.64 15.39 7.61
CA MET A 74 3.29 14.64 8.82
C MET A 74 2.25 13.56 8.52
N SER A 75 1.17 13.90 7.82
CA SER A 75 0.12 12.95 7.47
C SER A 75 0.63 11.82 6.57
N GLN A 76 1.49 12.14 5.60
CA GLN A 76 2.13 11.13 4.75
C GLN A 76 2.98 10.17 5.58
N LYS A 77 3.82 10.70 6.48
CA LYS A 77 4.68 9.90 7.34
C LYS A 77 3.86 8.99 8.29
N GLU A 78 2.79 9.52 8.89
CA GLU A 78 1.90 8.73 9.75
C GLU A 78 1.26 7.58 8.97
N PHE A 79 0.80 7.83 7.74
CA PHE A 79 0.25 6.80 6.87
C PHE A 79 1.30 5.75 6.52
N GLU A 80 2.51 6.15 6.16
CA GLU A 80 3.62 5.24 5.87
C GLU A 80 3.95 4.36 7.09
N GLU A 81 4.09 4.95 8.28
CA GLU A 81 4.35 4.20 9.53
C GLU A 81 3.22 3.23 9.88
N GLU A 82 1.95 3.60 9.66
CA GLU A 82 0.82 2.73 9.93
C GLU A 82 0.75 1.56 8.93
N THR A 83 0.98 1.82 7.65
CA THR A 83 1.05 0.75 6.64
C THR A 83 2.20 -0.21 6.89
N GLU A 84 3.37 0.28 7.31
CA GLU A 84 4.52 -0.56 7.66
C GLU A 84 4.22 -1.45 8.89
N LYS A 85 3.58 -0.89 9.93
CA LYS A 85 3.14 -1.66 11.10
C LYS A 85 2.16 -2.75 10.70
N LEU A 86 1.16 -2.43 9.88
CA LEU A 86 0.17 -3.40 9.40
C LEU A 86 0.84 -4.52 8.61
N LEU A 87 1.74 -4.17 7.69
CA LEU A 87 2.49 -5.15 6.89
C LEU A 87 3.29 -6.09 7.79
N LYS A 88 4.05 -5.53 8.74
CA LYS A 88 4.85 -6.32 9.68
C LYS A 88 3.99 -7.24 10.55
N THR A 89 2.82 -6.78 11.00
CA THR A 89 1.89 -7.66 11.74
C THR A 89 1.35 -8.79 10.88
N ALA A 90 1.01 -8.53 9.62
CA ALA A 90 0.54 -9.55 8.70
C ALA A 90 1.65 -10.57 8.38
N GLU A 91 2.89 -10.12 8.20
CA GLU A 91 4.05 -10.99 7.99
C GLU A 91 4.30 -11.91 9.18
N ASN A 92 4.28 -11.38 10.40
CA ASN A 92 4.44 -12.18 11.62
C ASN A 92 3.33 -13.25 11.77
N VAL A 93 2.08 -12.90 11.47
CA VAL A 93 0.96 -13.85 11.52
C VAL A 93 1.15 -14.95 10.47
N ARG A 94 1.52 -14.58 9.24
CA ARG A 94 1.79 -15.53 8.17
C ARG A 94 2.94 -16.47 8.53
N GLU A 95 4.01 -15.94 9.12
CA GLU A 95 5.16 -16.73 9.57
C GLU A 95 4.77 -17.71 10.68
N ALA A 96 3.99 -17.27 11.67
CA ALA A 96 3.47 -18.16 12.72
C ALA A 96 2.57 -19.28 12.16
N GLN A 97 1.72 -18.98 11.17
CA GLN A 97 0.88 -19.98 10.49
C GLN A 97 1.71 -20.99 9.71
N LEU A 98 2.77 -20.54 9.03
CA LEU A 98 3.67 -21.46 8.33
C LEU A 98 4.40 -22.38 9.30
N GLU A 99 4.87 -21.84 10.43
CA GLU A 99 5.51 -22.63 11.48
C GLU A 99 4.55 -23.69 12.05
N GLU A 100 3.27 -23.35 12.26
CA GLU A 100 2.25 -24.30 12.69
C GLU A 100 2.07 -25.44 11.68
N VAL A 101 1.92 -25.11 10.39
CA VAL A 101 1.77 -26.11 9.31
C VAL A 101 3.00 -27.00 9.20
N ILE A 102 4.21 -26.42 9.28
CA ILE A 102 5.46 -27.19 9.24
C ILE A 102 5.51 -28.19 10.39
N ASN A 103 5.14 -27.77 11.60
CA ASN A 103 5.12 -28.65 12.77
C ASN A 103 4.08 -29.77 12.64
N GLU A 104 2.91 -29.48 12.08
CA GLU A 104 1.89 -30.51 11.83
C GLU A 104 2.33 -31.52 10.77
N VAL A 105 2.92 -31.05 9.66
CA VAL A 105 3.47 -31.91 8.61
C VAL A 105 4.56 -32.82 9.19
N ASN A 106 5.53 -32.28 9.93
CA ASN A 106 6.58 -33.08 10.54
C ASN A 106 6.04 -34.14 11.51
N ARG A 107 4.99 -33.79 12.27
CA ARG A 107 4.31 -34.75 13.15
C ARG A 107 3.67 -35.88 12.33
N LYS A 108 2.96 -35.53 11.26
CA LYS A 108 2.29 -36.51 10.40
C LYS A 108 3.28 -37.39 9.65
N ASP A 109 4.38 -36.84 9.19
CA ASP A 109 5.46 -37.60 8.57
C ASP A 109 6.07 -38.61 9.55
N SER A 110 6.25 -38.21 10.83
CA SER A 110 6.72 -39.12 11.88
C SER A 110 5.71 -40.26 12.15
N GLU A 111 4.41 -39.94 12.18
CA GLU A 111 3.33 -40.94 12.31
C GLU A 111 3.34 -41.92 11.12
N ILE A 112 3.47 -41.40 9.90
CA ILE A 112 3.55 -42.20 8.66
C ILE A 112 4.76 -43.12 8.71
N LEU A 113 5.95 -42.62 9.08
CA LEU A 113 7.15 -43.45 9.20
C LEU A 113 6.95 -44.61 10.18
N SER A 114 6.34 -44.36 11.34
CA SER A 114 6.04 -45.41 12.32
C SER A 114 5.05 -46.45 11.77
N LEU A 115 4.01 -46.02 11.06
CA LEU A 115 3.02 -46.93 10.48
C LEU A 115 3.61 -47.77 9.34
N THR A 116 4.44 -47.16 8.49
CA THR A 116 5.17 -47.86 7.44
C THR A 116 6.07 -48.94 8.03
N GLN A 117 6.82 -48.63 9.10
CA GLN A 117 7.65 -49.63 9.77
C GLN A 117 6.83 -50.80 10.33
N GLN A 118 5.70 -50.51 10.98
CA GLN A 118 4.80 -51.57 11.47
C GLN A 118 4.26 -52.44 10.34
N LEU A 119 3.90 -51.84 9.20
CA LEU A 119 3.45 -52.56 8.01
C LEU A 119 4.53 -53.46 7.43
N GLU A 120 5.78 -52.98 7.38
CA GLU A 120 6.93 -53.78 6.94
C GLU A 120 7.15 -55.00 7.85
N ASP A 121 7.14 -54.81 9.17
CA ASP A 121 7.32 -55.88 10.14
C ASP A 121 6.20 -56.92 10.03
N MET A 122 4.94 -56.47 9.92
CA MET A 122 3.78 -57.34 9.73
C MET A 122 3.83 -58.10 8.41
N THR A 123 4.32 -57.47 7.35
CA THR A 123 4.48 -58.09 6.03
C THR A 123 5.57 -59.17 6.07
N ALA A 124 6.73 -58.87 6.66
CA ALA A 124 7.80 -59.83 6.84
C ALA A 124 7.36 -61.03 7.68
N TRP A 125 6.61 -60.79 8.76
CA TRP A 125 6.04 -61.85 9.59
C TRP A 125 5.04 -62.72 8.83
N LYS A 126 4.14 -62.09 8.06
CA LYS A 126 3.18 -62.79 7.20
C LYS A 126 3.89 -63.68 6.17
N ASP A 127 4.93 -63.16 5.52
CA ASP A 127 5.67 -63.89 4.50
C ASP A 127 6.44 -65.08 5.09
N SER A 128 7.02 -64.92 6.30
CA SER A 128 7.64 -66.01 7.06
C SER A 128 6.64 -67.13 7.38
N LEU A 129 5.45 -66.76 7.89
CA LEU A 129 4.40 -67.75 8.19
C LEU A 129 3.91 -68.47 6.92
N GLU A 130 3.74 -67.75 5.81
CA GLU A 130 3.31 -68.39 4.57
C GLU A 130 4.38 -69.34 4.02
N ALA A 131 5.68 -69.03 4.19
CA ALA A 131 6.77 -69.94 3.85
C ALA A 131 6.76 -71.24 4.69
N GLU A 132 6.57 -71.13 6.01
CA GLU A 132 6.45 -72.31 6.90
C GLU A 132 5.22 -73.17 6.56
N ILE A 133 4.09 -72.54 6.23
CA ILE A 133 2.87 -73.24 5.79
C ILE A 133 3.12 -73.99 4.47
N LEU A 134 3.86 -73.38 3.53
CA LEU A 134 4.21 -74.04 2.27
C LEU A 134 5.16 -75.22 2.49
N GLU A 135 6.16 -75.09 3.38
CA GLU A 135 7.09 -76.17 3.72
C GLU A 135 6.37 -77.35 4.37
N THR A 136 5.54 -77.09 5.37
CA THR A 136 4.74 -78.13 6.03
C THR A 136 3.80 -78.81 5.04
N ARG A 137 3.15 -78.06 4.15
CA ARG A 137 2.30 -78.62 3.08
C ARG A 137 3.10 -79.53 2.14
N ALA A 138 4.29 -79.12 1.72
CA ALA A 138 5.16 -79.95 0.88
C ALA A 138 5.59 -81.25 1.60
N ALA A 139 5.90 -81.18 2.90
CA ALA A 139 6.22 -82.34 3.72
C ALA A 139 5.03 -83.31 3.85
N PHE A 140 3.82 -82.80 4.10
CA PHE A 140 2.60 -83.62 4.13
C PHE A 140 2.32 -84.28 2.78
N GLN A 141 2.46 -83.55 1.68
CA GLN A 141 2.27 -84.12 0.35
C GLN A 141 3.27 -85.24 0.07
N LYS A 142 4.54 -85.07 0.48
CA LYS A 142 5.57 -86.11 0.38
C LYS A 142 5.20 -87.35 1.20
N TYR A 143 4.70 -87.17 2.42
CA TYR A 143 4.25 -88.27 3.27
C TYR A 143 3.10 -89.06 2.61
N ILE A 144 2.07 -88.37 2.13
CA ILE A 144 0.93 -88.99 1.42
C ILE A 144 1.41 -89.80 0.22
N ASN A 145 2.30 -89.23 -0.60
CA ASN A 145 2.83 -89.90 -1.80
C ASN A 145 3.58 -91.20 -1.45
N VAL A 146 4.26 -91.27 -0.30
CA VAL A 146 4.98 -92.46 0.18
C VAL A 146 4.02 -93.49 0.79
N THR A 147 3.07 -93.06 1.63
CA THR A 147 2.15 -93.98 2.32
C THR A 147 1.10 -94.56 1.38
N PHE A 148 0.70 -93.79 0.36
CA PHE A 148 -0.38 -94.17 -0.57
C PHE A 148 0.04 -94.00 -2.05
N PRO A 149 0.96 -94.84 -2.57
CA PRO A 149 1.53 -94.67 -3.91
C PRO A 149 0.53 -94.92 -5.06
N GLN A 150 -0.64 -95.51 -4.76
CA GLN A 150 -1.70 -95.76 -5.74
C GLN A 150 -2.71 -94.61 -5.87
N LEU A 151 -2.63 -93.58 -5.01
CA LEU A 151 -3.47 -92.40 -5.13
C LEU A 151 -3.04 -91.60 -6.37
N ALA A 152 -4.01 -91.24 -7.22
CA ALA A 152 -3.72 -90.41 -8.38
C ALA A 152 -3.35 -88.98 -7.94
N PRO A 153 -2.47 -88.27 -8.68
CA PRO A 153 -2.19 -86.86 -8.42
C PRO A 153 -3.49 -86.04 -8.35
N GLY A 154 -3.63 -85.19 -7.33
CA GLY A 154 -4.82 -84.36 -7.10
C GLY A 154 -5.96 -85.02 -6.32
N GLN A 155 -5.93 -86.34 -6.13
CA GLN A 155 -7.01 -87.06 -5.44
C GLN A 155 -7.04 -86.79 -3.92
N ALA A 156 -5.95 -86.28 -3.35
CA ALA A 156 -5.84 -85.86 -1.95
C ALA A 156 -5.96 -84.33 -1.75
N ASP A 157 -6.26 -83.55 -2.79
CA ASP A 157 -6.28 -82.08 -2.71
C ASP A 157 -7.37 -81.54 -1.78
N PHE A 158 -8.40 -82.34 -1.48
CA PHE A 158 -9.42 -81.99 -0.47
C PHE A 158 -8.86 -81.96 0.97
N ILE A 159 -7.79 -82.72 1.23
CA ILE A 159 -7.07 -82.75 2.52
C ILE A 159 -6.11 -81.55 2.62
N LEU A 160 -5.58 -81.10 1.48
CA LEU A 160 -4.67 -79.96 1.37
C LEU A 160 -5.19 -78.94 0.33
N PRO A 161 -6.27 -78.17 0.61
CA PRO A 161 -6.83 -77.21 -0.32
C PRO A 161 -5.82 -76.14 -0.78
N PHE A 162 -5.95 -75.66 -2.02
CA PHE A 162 -5.11 -74.59 -2.54
C PHE A 162 -5.38 -73.26 -1.84
N ARG A 163 -4.32 -72.62 -1.32
CA ARG A 163 -4.40 -71.24 -0.84
C ARG A 163 -4.43 -70.26 -2.02
N LYS A 164 -5.29 -69.25 -1.90
CA LYS A 164 -5.29 -68.10 -2.81
C LYS A 164 -4.24 -67.12 -2.29
N ILE A 165 -3.14 -66.99 -3.02
CA ILE A 165 -2.20 -65.90 -2.78
C ILE A 165 -2.83 -64.66 -3.41
N SER A 166 -3.44 -63.81 -2.59
CA SER A 166 -3.88 -62.49 -3.05
C SER A 166 -2.66 -61.57 -3.01
N PRO A 167 -2.17 -61.05 -4.15
CA PRO A 167 -1.23 -59.95 -4.12
C PRO A 167 -1.89 -58.76 -3.40
N PHE A 168 -1.11 -58.02 -2.63
CA PHE A 168 -1.57 -56.74 -2.10
C PHE A 168 -1.87 -55.86 -3.32
N THR A 169 -3.14 -55.53 -3.52
CA THR A 169 -3.56 -54.57 -4.55
C THR A 169 -3.55 -53.23 -3.85
N ASP A 170 -2.59 -52.39 -4.20
CA ASP A 170 -2.57 -51.00 -3.80
C ASP A 170 -3.85 -50.36 -4.36
N ALA A 171 -4.88 -50.26 -3.52
CA ALA A 171 -6.11 -49.61 -3.90
C ALA A 171 -5.79 -48.12 -3.97
N GLY A 172 -5.43 -47.67 -5.18
CA GLY A 172 -4.97 -46.32 -5.47
C GLY A 172 -5.71 -45.28 -4.64
N VAL A 173 -4.98 -44.70 -3.70
CA VAL A 173 -5.41 -43.49 -3.02
C VAL A 173 -4.96 -42.35 -3.93
N ASP A 174 -5.84 -41.98 -4.85
CA ASP A 174 -5.69 -40.74 -5.61
C ASP A 174 -5.77 -39.57 -4.62
N PHE A 175 -4.66 -38.82 -4.48
CA PHE A 175 -4.60 -37.55 -3.76
C PHE A 175 -4.94 -36.38 -4.69
#